data_AF-A0A6I4NIG5-F1
#
_entry.id   AF-A0A6I4NIG5-F1
#
_cell.length_a   1.000
_cell.length_b   1.000
_cell.length_c   1.000
_cell.angle_alpha   90.00
_cell.angle_beta   90.00
_cell.angle_gamma   90.00
#
_symmetry.space_group_name_H-M   'P 1'
#
loop_
_entity.id
_entity.type
_entity.pdbx_description
1 polymer ?
#
loop_
_entity_poly.entity_id
_entity_poly.type
_entity_poly.pdbx_seq_one_letter_code
_entity_poly.pdbx_strand_id
1 'polypeptide(L)'
;MNYNLNKKKKEYIHYTIIATFIGIACIFLQDNIDVKKFNVSTKILAKEPFFTKSGGPKNKKYWVELSFKNVDTTFKINESDYKYLSIEDFKVEVKTNDTLTISSINNVIYHLRKNDKDYLNFKRARKYENGKASLVAYMYAILVLFTLSIFLLNKKPRIRVFDKIYSINIDFLFLSIIFINIILIGALFGDEYFK
;
A
#
# COMPACT_ATOMS: atom_id res chain seq x y z
N MET A 1 3.72 -13.77 -41.08
CA MET A 1 2.67 -14.04 -40.05
C MET A 1 1.51 -13.07 -40.28
N ASN A 2 0.36 -13.56 -40.77
CA ASN A 2 -0.82 -12.72 -41.05
C ASN A 2 -1.43 -12.21 -39.74
N TYR A 3 -1.49 -10.90 -39.58
CA TYR A 3 -2.03 -10.26 -38.38
C TYR A 3 -3.57 -10.32 -38.41
N ASN A 4 -4.17 -11.23 -37.63
CA ASN A 4 -5.62 -11.35 -37.51
C ASN A 4 -6.11 -10.49 -36.32
N LEU A 5 -6.55 -9.27 -36.64
CA LEU A 5 -7.03 -8.30 -35.65
C LEU A 5 -8.23 -8.83 -34.85
N ASN A 6 -9.14 -9.58 -35.47
CA ASN A 6 -10.32 -10.13 -34.78
C ASN A 6 -9.96 -11.20 -33.75
N LYS A 7 -8.99 -12.07 -34.08
CA LYS A 7 -8.44 -13.02 -33.10
C LYS A 7 -7.78 -12.29 -31.94
N LYS A 8 -6.99 -11.24 -32.24
CA LYS A 8 -6.34 -10.42 -31.21
C LYS A 8 -7.34 -9.71 -30.30
N LYS A 9 -8.38 -9.08 -30.85
CA LYS A 9 -9.45 -8.48 -30.04
C LYS A 9 -10.01 -9.47 -29.01
N LYS A 10 -10.30 -10.73 -29.41
CA LYS A 10 -10.77 -11.76 -28.46
C LYS A 10 -9.75 -12.09 -27.36
N GLU A 11 -8.46 -12.21 -27.68
CA GLU A 11 -7.39 -12.43 -26.69
C GLU A 11 -7.33 -11.28 -25.67
N TYR A 12 -7.37 -10.03 -26.14
CA TYR A 12 -7.34 -8.84 -25.27
C TYR A 12 -8.61 -8.68 -24.41
N ILE A 13 -9.77 -9.25 -24.79
CA ILE A 13 -10.98 -9.27 -23.93
C ILE A 13 -10.65 -10.05 -22.65
N HIS A 14 -10.08 -11.23 -22.80
CA HIS A 14 -9.74 -12.09 -21.66
C HIS A 14 -8.76 -11.38 -20.72
N TYR A 15 -7.74 -10.71 -21.28
CA TYR A 15 -6.81 -9.92 -20.48
C TYR A 15 -7.47 -8.74 -19.77
N THR A 16 -8.41 -8.06 -20.42
CA THR A 16 -9.16 -6.94 -19.82
C THR A 16 -10.00 -7.43 -18.65
N ILE A 17 -10.71 -8.55 -18.82
CA ILE A 17 -11.54 -9.14 -17.75
C ILE A 17 -10.67 -9.50 -16.55
N ILE A 18 -9.57 -10.22 -16.77
CA ILE A 18 -8.63 -10.61 -15.71
C ILE A 18 -8.07 -9.37 -15.01
N ALA A 19 -7.57 -8.39 -15.76
CA ALA A 19 -7.02 -7.16 -15.19
C ALA A 19 -8.06 -6.37 -14.38
N THR A 20 -9.31 -6.34 -14.83
CA THR A 20 -10.42 -5.68 -14.14
C THR A 20 -10.74 -6.39 -12.83
N PHE A 21 -10.83 -7.72 -12.83
CA PHE A 21 -11.06 -8.50 -11.61
C PHE A 21 -9.94 -8.31 -10.60
N ILE A 22 -8.68 -8.31 -11.03
CA ILE A 22 -7.55 -8.08 -10.12
C ILE A 22 -7.57 -6.64 -9.58
N GLY A 23 -7.82 -5.64 -10.43
CA GLY A 23 -7.93 -4.25 -10.00
C GLY A 23 -9.04 -4.04 -8.97
N ILE A 24 -10.22 -4.64 -9.19
CA ILE A 24 -11.33 -4.64 -8.23
C ILE A 24 -10.92 -5.32 -6.92
N ALA A 25 -10.31 -6.51 -6.98
CA ALA A 25 -9.84 -7.21 -5.80
C ALA A 25 -8.83 -6.37 -4.99
N CYS A 26 -7.90 -5.68 -5.65
CA CYS A 26 -6.95 -4.77 -5.00
C CYS A 26 -7.63 -3.58 -4.30
N ILE A 27 -8.76 -3.08 -4.81
CA ILE A 27 -9.54 -2.03 -4.16
C ILE A 27 -10.25 -2.58 -2.92
N PHE A 28 -10.88 -3.77 -3.02
CA PHE A 28 -11.60 -4.38 -1.90
C PHE A 28 -10.69 -4.89 -0.78
N LEU A 29 -9.44 -5.24 -1.08
CA LEU A 29 -8.43 -5.65 -0.10
C LEU A 29 -7.81 -4.47 0.67
N GLN A 30 -8.21 -3.22 0.38
CA GLN A 30 -7.77 -2.07 1.17
C GLN A 30 -8.46 -2.07 2.53
N ASP A 31 -7.65 -2.15 3.59
CA ASP A 31 -8.16 -2.07 4.96
C ASP A 31 -8.73 -0.66 5.22
N ASN A 32 -10.06 -0.58 5.23
CA ASN A 32 -10.76 0.66 5.54
C ASN A 32 -11.05 0.75 7.03
N ILE A 33 -10.07 1.21 7.78
CA ILE A 33 -10.25 1.54 9.20
C ILE A 33 -11.20 2.74 9.30
N ASP A 34 -12.34 2.57 9.98
CA ASP A 34 -13.29 3.64 10.22
C ASP A 34 -12.80 4.53 11.37
N VAL A 35 -12.32 5.73 11.02
CA VAL A 35 -11.79 6.72 11.97
C VAL A 35 -12.85 7.13 13.00
N LYS A 36 -14.14 7.03 12.67
CA LYS A 36 -15.22 7.33 13.61
C LYS A 36 -15.29 6.33 14.77
N LYS A 37 -14.68 5.16 14.63
CA LYS A 37 -14.62 4.13 15.68
C LYS A 37 -13.45 4.33 16.64
N PHE A 38 -12.64 5.38 16.47
CA PHE A 38 -11.51 5.63 17.35
C PHE A 38 -11.98 5.94 18.76
N ASN A 39 -11.58 5.09 19.70
CA ASN A 39 -11.69 5.40 21.11
C ASN A 39 -10.49 6.27 21.50
N VAL A 40 -10.75 7.56 21.68
CA VAL A 40 -9.75 8.55 22.12
C VAL A 40 -9.76 8.60 23.64
N SER A 41 -8.61 8.37 24.25
CA SER A 41 -8.48 8.39 25.71
C SER A 41 -7.11 8.89 26.15
N THR A 42 -7.08 9.56 27.29
CA THR A 42 -5.85 9.95 27.97
C THR A 42 -5.59 8.94 29.10
N LYS A 43 -4.40 8.33 29.10
CA LYS A 43 -4.04 7.26 30.02
C LYS A 43 -2.63 7.48 30.56
N ILE A 44 -2.39 7.02 31.79
CA ILE A 44 -1.08 7.07 32.43
C ILE A 44 -0.37 5.73 32.21
N LEU A 45 0.86 5.78 31.72
CA LEU A 45 1.65 4.60 31.45
C LEU A 45 2.03 3.87 32.75
N ALA A 46 1.76 2.57 32.83
CA ALA A 46 2.06 1.76 34.01
C ALA A 46 3.48 1.20 34.01
N LYS A 47 4.04 0.93 32.83
CA LYS A 47 5.37 0.34 32.62
C LYS A 47 6.01 0.97 31.40
N GLU A 48 7.33 0.89 31.28
CA GLU A 48 8.01 1.34 30.08
C GLU A 48 7.51 0.60 28.82
N PRO A 49 7.48 1.27 27.65
CA PRO A 49 7.05 0.63 26.41
C PRO A 49 7.89 -0.62 26.10
N PHE A 50 7.22 -1.73 25.83
CA PHE A 50 7.90 -2.98 25.53
C PHE A 50 8.02 -3.19 24.02
N PHE A 51 9.25 -3.18 23.51
CA PHE A 51 9.54 -3.35 22.09
C PHE A 51 9.77 -4.82 21.80
N THR A 52 8.86 -5.44 21.06
CA THR A 52 9.00 -6.84 20.69
C THR A 52 9.40 -6.98 19.23
N LYS A 53 10.22 -7.99 18.98
CA LYS A 53 10.61 -8.46 17.67
C LYS A 53 10.40 -9.96 17.62
N SER A 54 9.64 -10.44 16.64
CA SER A 54 9.45 -11.88 16.41
C SER A 54 9.72 -12.25 14.96
N GLY A 55 10.09 -13.51 14.73
CA GLY A 55 10.34 -14.07 13.40
C GLY A 55 11.82 -14.19 13.03
N GLY A 56 12.08 -15.05 12.03
CA GLY A 56 13.42 -15.32 11.51
C GLY A 56 14.01 -14.16 10.70
N PRO A 57 15.25 -14.30 10.18
CA PRO A 57 15.99 -13.21 9.53
C PRO A 57 15.23 -12.48 8.43
N LYS A 58 14.34 -13.17 7.71
CA LYS A 58 13.57 -12.66 6.56
C LYS A 58 12.16 -12.14 6.89
N ASN A 59 11.60 -12.48 8.05
CA ASN A 59 10.21 -12.13 8.42
C ASN A 59 10.17 -11.54 9.84
N LYS A 60 10.96 -10.48 10.07
CA LYS A 60 11.01 -9.80 11.37
C LYS A 60 9.78 -8.92 11.53
N LYS A 61 8.86 -9.33 12.40
CA LYS A 61 7.73 -8.53 12.83
C LYS A 61 8.11 -7.70 14.04
N TYR A 62 7.81 -6.41 13.99
CA TYR A 62 8.07 -5.47 15.08
C TYR A 62 6.75 -4.95 15.63
N TRP A 63 6.66 -4.80 16.94
CA TRP A 63 5.54 -4.09 17.56
C TRP A 63 5.93 -3.50 18.91
N VAL A 64 5.12 -2.55 19.38
CA VAL A 64 5.27 -1.97 20.72
C VAL A 64 4.04 -2.30 21.54
N GLU A 65 4.27 -2.74 22.78
CA GLU A 65 3.24 -2.97 23.77
C GLU A 65 3.26 -1.86 24.83
N LEU A 66 2.07 -1.36 25.16
CA LEU A 66 1.85 -0.29 26.12
C LEU A 66 0.84 -0.74 27.15
N SER A 67 1.26 -0.76 28.41
CA SER A 67 0.40 -1.05 29.56
C SER A 67 0.08 0.25 30.29
N PHE A 68 -1.19 0.45 30.64
CA PHE A 68 -1.67 1.65 31.31
C PHE A 68 -2.16 1.35 32.73
N LYS A 69 -2.10 2.34 33.61
CA LYS A 69 -2.60 2.19 34.99
C LYS A 69 -4.10 1.97 34.99
N ASN A 70 -4.57 1.10 35.89
CA ASN A 70 -5.99 0.75 36.06
C ASN A 70 -6.64 0.19 34.79
N VAL A 71 -5.85 -0.44 33.93
CA VAL A 71 -6.31 -1.09 32.71
C VAL A 71 -5.61 -2.44 32.60
N ASP A 72 -6.39 -3.52 32.66
CA ASP A 72 -5.85 -4.89 32.61
C ASP A 72 -5.49 -5.33 31.18
N THR A 73 -5.82 -4.53 30.18
CA THR A 73 -5.49 -4.79 28.78
C THR A 73 -4.21 -4.08 28.34
N THR A 74 -3.37 -4.79 27.61
CA THR A 74 -2.22 -4.23 26.91
C THR A 74 -2.65 -3.71 25.56
N PHE A 75 -2.17 -2.51 25.22
CA PHE A 75 -2.38 -1.90 23.92
C PHE A 75 -1.17 -2.14 23.03
N LYS A 76 -1.40 -2.23 21.72
CA LYS A 76 -0.37 -2.57 20.75
C LYS A 76 -0.29 -1.56 19.63
N ILE A 77 0.94 -1.15 19.28
CA ILE A 77 1.24 -0.53 17.99
C ILE A 77 1.68 -1.66 17.06
N ASN A 78 0.88 -1.95 16.04
CA ASN A 78 1.11 -3.06 15.12
C ASN A 78 2.29 -2.78 14.17
N GLU A 79 2.75 -3.83 13.50
CA GLU A 79 3.89 -3.78 12.57
C GLU A 79 3.71 -2.75 11.44
N SER A 80 2.50 -2.65 10.87
CA SER A 80 2.16 -1.66 9.84
C SER A 80 2.34 -0.22 10.31
N ASP A 81 2.02 0.05 11.57
CA ASP A 81 2.10 1.37 12.19
C ASP A 81 3.46 1.63 12.84
N TYR A 82 4.19 0.58 13.20
CA TYR A 82 5.52 0.65 13.82
C TYR A 82 6.52 1.42 12.97
N LYS A 83 6.49 1.25 11.63
CA LYS A 83 7.36 1.99 10.70
C LYS A 83 7.11 3.50 10.68
N TYR A 84 5.95 3.97 11.15
CA TYR A 84 5.61 5.39 11.23
C TYR A 84 5.75 5.95 12.65
N LEU A 85 6.16 5.12 13.61
CA LEU A 85 6.49 5.56 14.95
C LEU A 85 7.84 6.27 14.94
N SER A 86 7.90 7.44 15.57
CA SER A 86 9.17 8.16 15.79
C SER A 86 9.98 7.44 16.89
N ILE A 87 10.55 6.27 16.56
CA ILE A 87 11.13 5.30 17.52
C ILE A 87 12.21 5.90 18.41
N GLU A 88 13.11 6.69 17.85
CA GLU A 88 14.25 7.28 18.57
C GLU A 88 13.74 8.21 19.68
N ASP A 89 12.91 9.17 19.31
CA ASP A 89 12.25 10.09 20.23
C ASP A 89 11.35 9.36 21.23
N PHE A 90 10.57 8.38 20.75
CA PHE A 90 9.62 7.66 21.57
C PHE A 90 10.31 6.86 22.68
N LYS A 91 11.45 6.21 22.39
CA LYS A 91 12.24 5.47 23.39
C LYS A 91 12.85 6.36 24.46
N VAL A 92 13.28 7.56 24.09
CA VAL A 92 13.95 8.49 25.00
C VAL A 92 12.94 9.25 25.86
N GLU A 93 11.83 9.66 25.25
CA GLU A 93 10.91 10.64 25.84
C GLU A 93 9.68 10.01 26.50
N VAL A 94 9.31 8.77 26.17
CA VAL A 94 8.15 8.09 26.77
C VAL A 94 8.60 7.10 27.83
N LYS A 95 8.23 7.39 29.09
CA LYS A 95 8.62 6.65 30.30
C LYS A 95 7.41 6.28 31.14
N THR A 96 7.64 5.40 32.11
CA THR A 96 6.64 5.04 33.12
C THR A 96 6.09 6.29 33.81
N ASN A 97 4.79 6.28 34.15
CA ASN A 97 4.03 7.40 34.71
C ASN A 97 3.76 8.58 33.78
N ASP A 98 4.20 8.54 32.52
CA ASP A 98 3.81 9.57 31.56
C ASP A 98 2.33 9.49 31.22
N THR A 99 1.75 10.66 30.97
CA THR A 99 0.38 10.78 30.46
C THR A 99 0.40 10.83 28.94
N LEU A 100 -0.27 9.87 28.31
CA LEU A 100 -0.36 9.73 26.87
C LEU A 100 -1.81 9.87 26.42
N THR A 101 -2.03 10.56 25.30
CA THR A 101 -3.30 10.55 24.59
C THR A 101 -3.20 9.55 23.45
N ILE A 102 -4.06 8.54 23.48
CA ILE A 102 -4.11 7.48 22.46
C ILE A 102 -5.45 7.49 21.73
N SER A 103 -5.42 7.14 20.44
CA SER A 103 -6.62 6.73 19.69
C SER A 103 -6.49 5.27 19.31
N SER A 104 -7.48 4.46 19.68
CA SER A 104 -7.40 3.01 19.53
C SER A 104 -8.70 2.36 19.05
N ILE A 105 -8.57 1.21 18.38
CA ILE A 105 -9.67 0.27 18.09
C ILE A 105 -9.18 -1.12 18.50
N ASN A 106 -9.98 -1.87 19.27
CA ASN A 106 -9.66 -3.25 19.68
C ASN A 106 -8.25 -3.38 20.28
N ASN A 107 -7.86 -2.46 21.16
CA ASN A 107 -6.53 -2.37 21.80
C ASN A 107 -5.35 -2.09 20.84
N VAL A 108 -5.60 -1.84 19.55
CA VAL A 108 -4.58 -1.38 18.62
C VAL A 108 -4.54 0.15 18.62
N ILE A 109 -3.36 0.73 18.84
CA ILE A 109 -3.13 2.17 18.86
C ILE A 109 -2.79 2.63 17.45
N TYR A 110 -3.59 3.58 16.95
CA TYR A 110 -3.40 4.21 15.64
C TYR A 110 -2.87 5.64 15.74
N HIS A 111 -3.08 6.29 16.88
CA HIS A 111 -2.56 7.61 17.16
C HIS A 111 -2.01 7.66 18.58
N LEU A 112 -0.82 8.23 18.76
CA LEU A 112 -0.17 8.38 20.06
C LEU A 112 0.50 9.75 20.19
N ARG A 113 0.11 10.48 21.22
CA ARG A 113 0.59 11.83 21.53
C ARG A 113 0.99 11.93 23.01
N LYS A 114 2.09 12.62 23.30
CA LYS A 114 2.46 13.08 24.65
C LYS A 114 2.64 14.59 24.58
N ASN A 115 1.99 15.34 25.46
CA ASN A 115 1.98 16.80 25.44
C ASN A 115 1.62 17.32 24.03
N ASP A 116 2.51 18.07 23.37
CA ASP A 116 2.32 18.60 22.02
C ASP A 116 3.03 17.82 20.90
N LYS A 117 3.59 16.66 21.22
CA LYS A 117 4.34 15.83 20.27
C LYS A 117 3.55 14.57 19.89
N ASP A 118 3.30 14.43 18.58
CA ASP A 118 2.71 13.24 17.97
C ASP A 118 3.82 12.24 17.61
N TYR A 119 3.86 11.10 18.30
CA TYR A 119 4.84 10.05 18.03
C TYR A 119 4.36 9.07 16.96
N LEU A 120 3.04 8.85 16.91
CA LEU A 120 2.37 8.04 15.90
C LEU A 120 1.15 8.79 15.39
N ASN A 121 1.10 9.02 14.08
CA ASN A 121 -0.01 9.71 13.45
C ASN A 121 -0.67 8.85 12.37
N PHE A 122 -1.88 8.35 12.67
CA PHE A 122 -2.70 7.55 11.77
C PHE A 122 -2.88 8.17 10.37
N LYS A 123 -3.12 9.49 10.28
CA LYS A 123 -3.33 10.16 8.99
C LYS A 123 -2.08 10.09 8.14
N ARG A 124 -0.90 10.20 8.76
CA ARG A 124 0.39 10.07 8.07
C ARG A 124 0.60 8.64 7.60
N ALA A 125 0.42 7.65 8.49
CA ALA A 125 0.53 6.23 8.16
C ALA A 125 -0.37 5.85 6.96
N ARG A 126 -1.64 6.27 7.01
CA ARG A 126 -2.62 5.98 5.98
C ARG A 126 -2.39 6.73 4.67
N LYS A 127 -1.81 7.93 4.69
CA LYS A 127 -1.44 8.65 3.45
C LYS A 127 -0.40 7.86 2.65
N TYR A 128 0.55 7.22 3.31
CA TYR A 128 1.55 6.37 2.65
C TYR A 128 0.93 5.07 2.11
N GLU A 129 0.06 4.41 2.86
CA GLU A 129 -0.60 3.18 2.43
C GLU A 129 -1.60 3.41 1.29
N ASN A 130 -2.45 4.44 1.39
CA ASN A 130 -3.35 4.83 0.32
C ASN A 130 -2.58 5.30 -0.93
N GLY A 131 -1.40 5.90 -0.77
CA GLY A 131 -0.52 6.27 -1.88
C GLY A 131 -0.08 5.04 -2.70
N LYS A 132 0.30 3.94 -2.04
CA LYS A 132 0.66 2.69 -2.72
C LYS A 132 -0.55 2.06 -3.41
N ALA A 133 -1.69 1.98 -2.72
CA ALA A 133 -2.88 1.32 -3.25
C ALA A 133 -3.52 2.10 -4.41
N SER A 134 -3.54 3.44 -4.34
CA SER A 134 -3.97 4.28 -5.46
C SER A 134 -3.04 4.16 -6.67
N LEU A 135 -1.73 4.07 -6.45
CA LEU A 135 -0.76 3.87 -7.52
C LEU A 135 -0.96 2.50 -8.20
N VAL A 136 -1.15 1.43 -7.44
CA VAL A 136 -1.52 0.11 -7.99
C VAL A 136 -2.82 0.18 -8.79
N ALA A 137 -3.84 0.88 -8.29
CA ALA A 137 -5.09 1.09 -9.02
C ALA A 137 -4.89 1.87 -10.34
N TYR A 138 -4.05 2.91 -10.35
CA TYR A 138 -3.70 3.64 -11.58
C TYR A 138 -3.00 2.75 -12.61
N MET A 139 -2.10 1.87 -12.16
CA MET A 139 -1.41 0.91 -13.02
C MET A 139 -2.38 -0.07 -13.69
N TYR A 140 -3.35 -0.59 -12.92
CA TYR A 140 -4.43 -1.41 -13.48
C TYR A 140 -5.31 -0.62 -14.46
N ALA A 141 -5.64 0.64 -14.15
CA ALA A 141 -6.42 1.49 -15.04
C ALA A 141 -5.70 1.70 -16.39
N ILE A 142 -4.38 1.90 -16.39
CA ILE A 142 -3.58 2.02 -17.62
C ILE A 142 -3.65 0.73 -18.45
N LEU A 143 -3.54 -0.44 -17.81
CA LEU A 143 -3.67 -1.73 -18.50
C LEU A 143 -5.06 -1.89 -19.12
N VAL A 144 -6.12 -1.58 -18.37
CA VAL A 144 -7.50 -1.65 -18.85
C VAL A 144 -7.74 -0.68 -20.00
N LEU A 145 -7.29 0.58 -19.89
CA LEU A 145 -7.41 1.57 -20.96
C LEU A 145 -6.66 1.14 -22.22
N PHE A 146 -5.47 0.57 -22.04
CA PHE A 146 -4.69 0.04 -23.16
C PHE A 146 -5.41 -1.10 -23.87
N THR A 147 -5.91 -2.10 -23.13
CA THR A 147 -6.63 -3.20 -23.75
C THR A 147 -7.94 -2.74 -24.39
N LEU A 148 -8.64 -1.77 -23.78
CA LEU A 148 -9.83 -1.15 -24.36
C LEU A 148 -9.52 -0.43 -25.68
N SER A 149 -8.39 0.27 -25.76
CA SER A 149 -7.96 1.00 -26.96
C SER A 149 -7.77 0.09 -28.17
N ILE A 150 -7.37 -1.16 -27.96
CA ILE A 150 -7.21 -2.16 -29.04
C ILE A 150 -8.56 -2.50 -29.70
N PHE A 151 -9.67 -2.40 -28.97
CA PHE A 151 -11.00 -2.62 -29.55
C PHE A 151 -11.42 -1.52 -30.50
N LEU A 152 -11.01 -0.28 -30.21
CA LEU A 152 -11.28 0.90 -31.02
C LEU A 152 -10.49 0.90 -32.33
N LEU A 153 -9.45 0.06 -32.45
CA LEU A 153 -8.66 -0.07 -33.67
C LEU A 153 -9.43 -0.88 -34.72
N ASN A 154 -9.67 -0.26 -35.88
CA ASN A 154 -10.22 -0.95 -37.06
C ASN A 154 -9.13 -1.55 -37.96
N LYS A 155 -7.89 -1.08 -37.82
CA LYS A 155 -6.72 -1.52 -38.58
C LYS A 155 -5.50 -1.57 -37.67
N LYS A 156 -4.49 -2.36 -38.07
CA LYS A 156 -3.21 -2.43 -37.34
C LYS A 156 -2.58 -1.03 -37.26
N PRO A 157 -2.16 -0.57 -36.07
CA PRO A 157 -1.59 0.75 -35.91
C PRO A 157 -0.23 0.83 -36.62
N ARG A 158 0.03 1.98 -37.23
CA ARG A 158 1.25 2.27 -37.97
C ARG A 158 1.78 3.63 -37.53
N ILE A 159 3.09 3.76 -37.37
CA ILE A 159 3.76 5.04 -37.15
C ILE A 159 4.49 5.43 -38.42
N ARG A 160 4.53 6.73 -38.71
CA ARG A 160 5.42 7.29 -39.74
C ARG A 160 6.60 7.93 -39.02
N VAL A 161 7.81 7.51 -39.36
CA VAL A 161 9.05 8.11 -38.85
C VAL A 161 9.85 8.50 -40.09
N PHE A 162 10.03 9.81 -40.29
CA PHE A 162 10.48 10.40 -41.56
C PHE A 162 9.58 9.91 -42.72
N ASP A 163 10.17 9.40 -43.80
CA ASP A 163 9.42 8.91 -44.99
C ASP A 163 9.04 7.42 -44.92
N LYS A 164 9.29 6.76 -43.78
CA LYS A 164 9.03 5.31 -43.64
C LYS A 164 7.84 5.04 -42.71
N ILE A 165 7.00 4.09 -43.13
CA ILE A 165 5.82 3.64 -42.37
C ILE A 165 6.16 2.31 -41.70
N TYR A 166 6.11 2.28 -40.38
CA TYR A 166 6.37 1.09 -39.57
C TYR A 166 5.07 0.58 -38.97
N SER A 167 4.83 -0.72 -39.07
CA SER A 167 3.69 -1.36 -38.39
C SER A 167 4.05 -1.65 -36.94
N ILE A 168 3.21 -1.18 -36.00
CA ILE A 168 3.44 -1.42 -34.58
C ILE A 168 3.04 -2.86 -34.25
N ASN A 169 3.89 -3.55 -33.51
CA ASN A 169 3.55 -4.84 -32.91
C ASN A 169 2.83 -4.60 -31.57
N ILE A 170 1.50 -4.77 -31.56
CA ILE A 170 0.67 -4.54 -30.36
C ILE A 170 1.07 -5.48 -29.22
N ASP A 171 1.42 -6.73 -29.52
CA ASP A 171 1.81 -7.71 -28.50
C ASP A 171 3.11 -7.29 -27.81
N PHE A 172 4.08 -6.78 -28.59
CA PHE A 172 5.32 -6.23 -28.03
C PHE A 172 5.03 -5.02 -27.13
N LEU A 173 4.17 -4.11 -27.58
CA LEU A 173 3.82 -2.91 -26.82
C LEU A 173 3.07 -3.24 -25.53
N PHE A 174 2.19 -4.24 -25.55
CA PHE A 174 1.52 -4.76 -24.36
C PHE A 174 2.52 -5.34 -23.35
N LEU A 175 3.45 -6.18 -23.81
CA LEU A 175 4.50 -6.75 -22.97
C LEU A 175 5.41 -5.66 -22.37
N SER A 176 5.76 -4.62 -23.13
CA SER A 176 6.52 -3.48 -22.61
C SER A 176 5.76 -2.77 -21.48
N ILE A 177 4.45 -2.56 -21.64
CA ILE A 177 3.62 -1.94 -20.58
C ILE A 177 3.61 -2.83 -19.33
N ILE A 178 3.41 -4.15 -19.47
CA ILE A 178 3.47 -5.08 -18.32
C ILE A 178 4.84 -5.01 -17.63
N PHE A 179 5.92 -5.02 -18.40
CA PHE A 179 7.28 -5.00 -17.87
C PHE A 179 7.57 -3.72 -17.07
N ILE A 180 7.19 -2.55 -17.62
CA ILE A 180 7.31 -1.27 -16.91
C ILE A 180 6.49 -1.29 -15.61
N ASN A 181 5.27 -1.86 -15.65
CA ASN A 181 4.46 -2.00 -14.44
C ASN A 181 5.13 -2.89 -13.38
N ILE A 182 5.76 -4.00 -13.77
CA ILE A 182 6.50 -4.87 -12.84
C ILE A 182 7.67 -4.11 -12.20
N ILE A 183 8.44 -3.34 -12.99
CA ILE A 183 9.55 -2.53 -12.46
C ILE A 183 9.04 -1.49 -11.45
N LEU A 184 7.95 -0.78 -11.77
CA LEU A 184 7.37 0.23 -10.90
C LEU A 184 6.84 -0.38 -9.59
N ILE A 185 6.18 -1.53 -9.64
CA ILE A 185 5.77 -2.29 -8.44
C ILE A 185 7.01 -2.69 -7.64
N GLY A 186 8.02 -3.25 -8.30
CA GLY A 186 9.28 -3.64 -7.65
C GLY A 186 9.97 -2.48 -6.94
N ALA A 187 9.99 -1.28 -7.53
CA ALA A 187 10.54 -0.08 -6.90
C ALA A 187 9.70 0.40 -5.70
N LEU A 188 8.37 0.29 -5.76
CA LEU A 188 7.48 0.75 -4.68
C LEU A 188 7.44 -0.16 -3.46
N PHE A 189 7.62 -1.46 -3.67
CA PHE A 189 7.63 -2.46 -2.59
C PHE A 189 9.07 -2.88 -2.20
N GLY A 190 10.08 -2.63 -3.05
CA GLY A 190 11.48 -3.00 -2.79
C GLY A 190 12.06 -2.37 -1.53
N ASP A 191 11.67 -1.14 -1.19
CA ASP A 191 12.11 -0.47 0.03
C ASP A 191 11.63 -1.15 1.33
N GLU A 192 10.57 -1.97 1.27
CA GLU A 192 10.06 -2.74 2.42
C GLU A 192 10.74 -4.13 2.57
N TYR A 193 11.44 -4.62 1.54
CA TYR A 193 12.08 -5.95 1.56
C TYR A 193 13.63 -5.90 1.57
N PHE A 194 14.24 -4.74 1.34
CA PHE A 194 15.71 -4.57 1.26
C PHE A 194 16.33 -3.71 2.37
N LYS A 195 15.65 -3.52 3.52
CA LYS A 195 16.22 -2.90 4.72
C LYS A 195 16.30 -3.87 5.90
#